data_AF-A0A5C6SBW8-F1
#
_entry.id   AF-A0A5C6SBW8-F1
#
_cell.length_a   1.000
_cell.length_b   1.000
_cell.length_c   1.000
_cell.angle_alpha   90.00
_cell.angle_beta   90.00
_cell.angle_gamma   90.00
#
_symmetry.space_group_name_H-M   'P 1'
#
loop_
_entity.id
_entity.type
_entity.pdbx_description
1 polymer ?
#
loop_
_entity_poly.entity_id
_entity_poly.type
_entity_poly.pdbx_seq_one_letter_code
_entity_poly.pdbx_strand_id
1 'polypeptide(L)'
;METYLISLLLTLTTFVIFSVASFDGNINYGSPSLRHTQFGIDVDQVQRRSWKRGNVAFKPEELNFTHGVASGDPWPNSVILWTRIAPTNASSADTAPIDGTEPLYSHETKKFIEADPNPICLHWKVFPVGKKDSKSIVSSGKAYTTADIDYTVKQVEAKGLKPLTTYHYQFTVCNSNNTSPLGRTKTAPRPDDDVSEINLAVFSCSAYFPGYFNVYGNAARKDNHDWVVHLGDYIYEYGTYTLYKERGSIPKHPTYSLYDYRARHGQHRTDPDLQLLAQNSAWITTWDDHELADNAYRDGYVDFFDQPNTFKGEGPKVATDARKANAVRAYFEWMPIRQTDMDDGLRVWRSFQLGKLMDLVILDTRLYDRSKGTDYVNDKYIEKISDDPSRTLMGGRQENWFYRSLSESKDRNATWRVIGNQIVFSQIKGDAAGGGDTWDGYIANRNRTLNHLYKNKIDNNIFLSGDSHMNWV
;
A
#
# COMPACT_ATOMS: atom_id res chain seq x y z
N MET A 1 44.85 37.89 -43.07
CA MET A 1 45.06 38.11 -41.63
C MET A 1 43.83 38.84 -41.13
N GLU A 2 42.73 38.15 -40.79
CA GLU A 2 42.55 37.41 -39.52
C GLU A 2 42.59 38.41 -38.35
N THR A 3 41.59 38.57 -37.48
CA THR A 3 40.68 37.59 -36.85
C THR A 3 39.47 38.28 -36.20
N TYR A 4 38.28 37.78 -36.51
CA TYR A 4 37.13 37.45 -35.64
C TYR A 4 36.73 38.34 -34.45
N LEU A 5 35.62 39.08 -34.65
CA LEU A 5 34.59 39.31 -33.64
C LEU A 5 33.93 37.97 -33.27
N ILE A 6 33.96 37.56 -32.00
CA ILE A 6 33.04 36.54 -31.46
C ILE A 6 32.17 37.20 -30.40
N SER A 7 30.94 37.48 -30.82
CA SER A 7 29.80 37.82 -29.99
C SER A 7 29.43 36.60 -29.13
N LEU A 8 29.62 36.70 -27.82
CA LEU A 8 29.16 35.72 -26.84
C LEU A 8 27.64 35.88 -26.63
N LEU A 9 26.83 35.30 -27.52
CA LEU A 9 25.41 35.06 -27.27
C LEU A 9 25.29 33.94 -26.24
N LEU A 10 25.08 34.30 -24.97
CA LEU A 10 24.55 33.38 -23.96
C LEU A 10 23.10 33.04 -24.33
N THR A 11 22.91 31.96 -25.08
CA THR A 11 21.63 31.29 -25.17
C THR A 11 21.36 30.59 -23.83
N LEU A 12 20.53 31.21 -22.99
CA LEU A 12 19.86 30.52 -21.89
C LEU A 12 18.96 29.43 -22.50
N THR A 13 19.49 28.23 -22.64
CA THR A 13 18.69 27.02 -22.85
C THR A 13 17.99 26.71 -21.54
N THR A 14 16.76 27.20 -21.41
CA THR A 14 15.80 26.66 -20.45
C THR A 14 15.63 25.17 -20.74
N PHE A 15 16.27 24.31 -19.94
CA PHE A 15 15.95 22.89 -19.87
C PHE A 15 14.53 22.75 -19.32
N VAL A 16 13.55 22.86 -20.22
CA VAL A 16 12.22 22.32 -19.96
C VAL A 16 12.40 20.82 -20.02
N ILE A 17 12.35 20.16 -18.86
CA ILE A 17 12.24 18.71 -18.77
C ILE A 17 10.88 18.35 -19.38
N PHE A 18 10.86 18.06 -20.67
CA PHE A 18 9.72 17.42 -21.31
C PHE A 18 9.63 16.01 -20.74
N SER A 19 8.69 15.79 -19.82
CA SER A 19 8.32 14.44 -19.40
C SER A 19 7.80 13.70 -20.63
N VAL A 20 8.59 12.75 -21.14
CA VAL A 20 8.16 11.86 -22.21
C VAL A 20 7.01 11.03 -21.65
N ALA A 21 5.87 11.04 -22.36
CA ALA A 21 4.70 10.28 -21.96
C ALA A 21 5.04 8.80 -22.16
N SER A 22 5.16 8.04 -21.07
CA SER A 22 5.34 6.59 -21.12
C SER A 22 4.36 5.91 -20.16
N PHE A 23 3.93 4.70 -20.51
CA PHE A 23 3.29 3.77 -19.57
C PHE A 23 4.18 3.51 -18.36
N ASP A 24 5.51 3.68 -18.48
CA ASP A 24 6.49 3.66 -17.37
C ASP A 24 6.21 4.74 -16.30
N GLY A 25 5.41 5.77 -16.61
CA GLY A 25 5.00 6.79 -15.64
C GLY A 25 4.04 6.28 -14.57
N ASN A 26 3.40 5.11 -14.79
CA ASN A 26 2.53 4.48 -13.82
C ASN A 26 3.21 3.21 -13.28
N ILE A 27 3.62 3.26 -12.01
CA ILE A 27 4.41 2.18 -11.39
C ILE A 27 3.62 0.88 -11.26
N ASN A 28 2.29 0.93 -11.40
CA ASN A 28 1.45 -0.26 -11.40
C ASN A 28 1.68 -1.16 -12.63
N TYR A 29 2.29 -0.67 -13.72
CA TYR A 29 2.72 -1.50 -14.85
C TYR A 29 4.10 -2.12 -14.68
N GLY A 30 4.91 -1.54 -13.80
CA GLY A 30 6.25 -2.02 -13.54
C GLY A 30 6.20 -3.47 -13.08
N SER A 31 7.17 -4.27 -13.54
CA SER A 31 7.52 -5.49 -12.82
C SER A 31 7.79 -5.11 -11.39
N PRO A 32 7.31 -5.89 -10.40
CA PRO A 32 7.81 -5.73 -9.07
C PRO A 32 9.33 -5.76 -9.12
N SER A 33 10.02 -6.57 -9.94
CA SER A 33 11.49 -6.64 -10.00
C SER A 33 12.12 -5.91 -11.19
N LEU A 34 13.09 -5.04 -10.90
CA LEU A 34 13.93 -4.38 -11.91
C LEU A 34 14.91 -5.34 -12.60
N ARG A 35 15.26 -6.46 -11.95
CA ARG A 35 16.12 -7.51 -12.52
C ARG A 35 15.34 -8.52 -13.35
N HIS A 36 14.05 -8.66 -13.07
CA HIS A 36 13.13 -9.53 -13.78
C HIS A 36 11.99 -8.71 -14.37
N THR A 37 12.30 -7.84 -15.34
CA THR A 37 11.33 -7.01 -16.06
C THR A 37 10.20 -7.83 -16.70
N GLN A 38 10.43 -9.11 -16.97
CA GLN A 38 9.46 -10.10 -17.46
C GLN A 38 8.29 -10.40 -16.51
N PHE A 39 8.40 -10.02 -15.23
CA PHE A 39 7.31 -10.11 -14.25
C PHE A 39 6.56 -8.77 -14.14
N GLY A 40 6.73 -7.84 -15.07
CA GLY A 40 5.84 -6.69 -15.22
C GLY A 40 4.75 -6.99 -16.19
N ILE A 41 3.74 -6.12 -16.23
CA ILE A 41 2.88 -6.08 -17.39
C ILE A 41 3.77 -5.58 -18.54
N ASP A 42 3.90 -6.36 -19.61
CA ASP A 42 4.74 -6.00 -20.77
C ASP A 42 4.21 -4.70 -21.39
N VAL A 43 4.86 -3.59 -21.03
CA VAL A 43 4.50 -2.23 -21.45
C VAL A 43 4.54 -2.08 -22.97
N ASP A 44 5.49 -2.72 -23.65
CA ASP A 44 5.61 -2.67 -25.10
C ASP A 44 4.43 -3.39 -25.77
N GLN A 45 3.93 -4.46 -25.16
CA GLN A 45 2.73 -5.14 -25.62
C GLN A 45 1.45 -4.35 -25.31
N VAL A 46 1.34 -3.75 -24.12
CA VAL A 46 0.24 -2.83 -23.79
C VAL A 46 0.20 -1.68 -24.78
N GLN A 47 1.33 -1.06 -25.09
CA GLN A 47 1.42 0.02 -26.07
C GLN A 47 1.03 -0.47 -27.47
N ARG A 48 1.52 -1.64 -27.90
CA ARG A 48 1.20 -2.24 -29.21
C ARG A 48 -0.29 -2.53 -29.37
N ARG A 49 -0.96 -3.11 -28.37
CA ARG A 49 -2.41 -3.37 -28.43
C ARG A 49 -3.22 -2.08 -28.32
N SER A 50 -2.77 -1.14 -27.50
CA SER A 50 -3.47 0.11 -27.25
C SER A 50 -3.52 1.01 -28.48
N TRP A 51 -2.51 0.94 -29.34
CA TRP A 51 -2.40 1.78 -30.53
C TRP A 51 -2.81 1.06 -31.83
N LYS A 52 -3.46 -0.10 -31.76
CA LYS A 52 -4.07 -0.74 -32.94
C LYS A 52 -5.19 0.15 -33.49
N ARG A 53 -5.17 0.38 -34.81
CA ARG A 53 -6.21 1.14 -35.53
C ARG A 53 -7.55 0.42 -35.37
N GLY A 54 -8.47 1.01 -34.61
CA GLY A 54 -9.80 0.45 -34.35
C GLY A 54 -10.31 0.65 -32.92
N ASN A 55 -9.43 1.01 -31.98
CA ASN A 55 -9.80 1.22 -30.58
C ASN A 55 -10.46 2.59 -30.40
N VAL A 56 -11.71 2.61 -29.94
CA VAL A 56 -12.43 3.85 -29.61
C VAL A 56 -11.99 4.28 -28.21
N ALA A 57 -11.04 5.21 -28.14
CA ALA A 57 -10.63 5.79 -26.86
C ALA A 57 -11.86 6.29 -26.09
N PHE A 58 -11.96 5.94 -24.80
CA PHE A 58 -13.03 6.43 -23.94
C PHE A 58 -13.17 7.94 -24.08
N LYS A 59 -14.41 8.42 -24.25
CA LYS A 59 -14.65 9.85 -24.28
C LYS A 59 -14.33 10.40 -22.89
N PRO A 60 -13.63 11.55 -22.77
CA PRO A 60 -13.32 12.11 -21.47
C PRO A 60 -14.53 12.43 -20.58
N GLU A 61 -15.72 12.55 -21.19
CA GLU A 61 -17.02 12.76 -20.54
C GLU A 61 -17.56 11.50 -19.84
N GLU A 62 -17.11 10.31 -20.25
CA GLU A 62 -17.54 9.03 -19.68
C GLU A 62 -16.69 8.63 -18.47
N LEU A 63 -15.53 9.27 -18.28
CA LEU A 63 -14.56 8.91 -17.25
C LEU A 63 -14.81 9.67 -15.94
N ASN A 64 -14.85 8.96 -14.81
CA ASN A 64 -15.06 9.59 -13.50
C ASN A 64 -13.99 9.17 -12.49
N PHE A 65 -13.66 10.08 -11.57
CA PHE A 65 -12.80 9.83 -10.41
C PHE A 65 -13.62 9.20 -9.27
N THR A 66 -14.07 7.98 -9.50
CA THR A 66 -15.09 7.29 -8.69
C THR A 66 -14.64 6.96 -7.26
N HIS A 67 -13.33 6.82 -7.03
CA HIS A 67 -12.74 6.40 -5.74
C HIS A 67 -11.86 7.49 -5.11
N GLY A 68 -12.05 8.75 -5.54
CA GLY A 68 -11.30 9.90 -5.07
C GLY A 68 -9.81 9.83 -5.39
N VAL A 69 -9.01 10.53 -4.59
CA VAL A 69 -7.57 10.62 -4.70
C VAL A 69 -6.91 10.29 -3.36
N ALA A 70 -5.67 9.81 -3.40
CA ALA A 70 -4.89 9.55 -2.19
C ALA A 70 -3.42 9.88 -2.38
N SER A 71 -2.72 10.07 -1.26
CA SER A 71 -1.27 10.19 -1.25
C SER A 71 -0.68 9.31 -0.15
N GLY A 72 0.57 8.90 -0.31
CA GLY A 72 1.19 7.99 0.65
C GLY A 72 2.69 7.86 0.52
N ASP A 73 3.26 7.18 1.51
CA ASP A 73 4.69 7.00 1.72
C ASP A 73 5.48 8.30 1.52
N PRO A 74 5.32 9.31 2.38
CA PRO A 74 6.00 10.59 2.23
C PRO A 74 7.50 10.44 2.52
N TRP A 75 8.32 10.93 1.60
CA TRP A 75 9.77 11.13 1.76
C TRP A 75 10.11 12.61 1.81
N PRO A 76 11.36 12.98 2.12
CA PRO A 76 11.75 14.39 2.24
C PRO A 76 11.58 15.19 0.94
N ASN A 77 11.69 14.52 -0.20
CA ASN A 77 11.68 15.15 -1.52
C ASN A 77 10.65 14.53 -2.49
N SER A 78 9.87 13.55 -2.03
CA SER A 78 8.90 12.85 -2.88
C SER A 78 7.72 12.28 -2.12
N VAL A 79 6.61 12.07 -2.82
CA VAL A 79 5.41 11.43 -2.29
C VAL A 79 4.71 10.65 -3.41
N ILE A 80 4.03 9.55 -3.06
CA ILE A 80 3.16 8.83 -4.00
C ILE A 80 1.85 9.57 -4.11
N LEU A 81 1.38 9.71 -5.34
CA LEU A 81 0.03 10.16 -5.66
C LEU A 81 -0.73 9.02 -6.33
N TRP A 82 -1.94 8.76 -5.85
CA TRP A 82 -2.80 7.68 -6.30
C TRP A 82 -4.19 8.19 -6.67
N THR A 83 -4.77 7.62 -7.73
CA THR A 83 -6.17 7.80 -8.10
C THR A 83 -6.65 6.60 -8.92
N ARG A 84 -7.97 6.40 -9.01
CA ARG A 84 -8.58 5.50 -10.00
C ARG A 84 -9.48 6.29 -10.94
N ILE A 85 -9.38 6.05 -12.24
CA ILE A 85 -10.26 6.66 -13.24
C ILE A 85 -10.95 5.59 -14.05
N ALA A 86 -12.26 5.44 -13.89
CA ALA A 86 -13.00 4.40 -14.58
C ALA A 86 -14.34 4.94 -15.12
N PRO A 87 -14.85 4.37 -16.21
CA PRO A 87 -16.18 4.71 -16.72
C PRO A 87 -17.31 4.20 -15.79
N THR A 88 -17.02 3.19 -14.96
CA THR A 88 -17.96 2.61 -14.00
C THR A 88 -17.32 2.44 -12.64
N ASN A 89 -18.14 2.30 -11.59
CA ASN A 89 -17.66 1.97 -10.25
C ASN A 89 -17.17 0.51 -10.15
N ALA A 90 -17.63 -0.36 -11.04
CA ALA A 90 -17.26 -1.77 -11.04
C ALA A 90 -15.77 -1.94 -11.36
N SER A 91 -15.12 -2.90 -10.70
CA SER A 91 -13.77 -3.33 -11.08
C SER A 91 -13.81 -4.06 -12.42
N SER A 92 -12.70 -4.04 -13.16
CA SER A 92 -12.55 -4.85 -14.37
C SER A 92 -12.68 -6.33 -14.02
N ALA A 93 -13.68 -7.01 -14.61
CA ALA A 93 -14.01 -8.40 -14.34
C ALA A 93 -12.89 -9.35 -14.79
N ASP A 94 -11.97 -9.67 -13.89
CA ASP A 94 -11.01 -10.78 -14.03
C ASP A 94 -11.45 -11.95 -13.14
N THR A 95 -12.44 -12.71 -13.60
CA THR A 95 -13.03 -13.82 -12.85
C THR A 95 -12.30 -15.16 -13.04
N ALA A 96 -11.20 -15.20 -13.79
CA ALA A 96 -10.50 -16.44 -14.09
C ALA A 96 -9.52 -16.81 -12.93
N PRO A 97 -9.70 -17.96 -12.27
CA PRO A 97 -8.68 -18.48 -11.35
C PRO A 97 -7.37 -18.69 -12.12
N ILE A 98 -6.23 -18.37 -11.48
CA ILE A 98 -4.91 -18.67 -12.03
C ILE A 98 -4.74 -20.19 -11.93
N ASP A 99 -4.82 -20.89 -13.06
CA ASP A 99 -4.52 -22.32 -13.14
C ASP A 99 -3.19 -22.48 -13.87
N GLY A 100 -2.16 -22.99 -13.18
CA GLY A 100 -0.79 -23.18 -13.70
C GLY A 100 0.29 -22.26 -13.10
N THR A 101 1.55 -22.55 -13.42
CA THR A 101 2.72 -21.69 -13.13
C THR A 101 2.73 -20.51 -14.11
N GLU A 102 1.81 -19.58 -13.91
CA GLU A 102 1.79 -18.32 -14.65
C GLU A 102 2.86 -17.38 -14.06
N PRO A 103 3.61 -16.64 -14.90
CA PRO A 103 4.39 -15.51 -14.41
C PRO A 103 3.45 -14.60 -13.63
N LEU A 104 3.82 -14.20 -12.41
CA LEU A 104 2.97 -13.50 -11.42
C LEU A 104 2.21 -12.25 -11.93
N TYR A 105 2.47 -11.80 -13.17
CA TYR A 105 2.00 -10.52 -13.73
C TYR A 105 1.69 -10.56 -15.24
N SER A 106 1.72 -11.73 -15.90
CA SER A 106 1.37 -11.80 -17.33
C SER A 106 -0.14 -11.96 -17.52
N HIS A 107 -0.71 -11.11 -18.38
CA HIS A 107 -2.09 -11.18 -18.83
C HIS A 107 -2.22 -11.96 -20.15
N GLU A 108 -1.11 -12.44 -20.72
CA GLU A 108 -1.06 -12.95 -22.10
C GLU A 108 -1.65 -14.36 -22.27
N THR A 109 -1.65 -15.17 -21.20
CA THR A 109 -2.15 -16.55 -21.20
C THR A 109 -3.64 -16.65 -20.87
N LYS A 110 -4.28 -15.56 -20.41
CA LYS A 110 -5.68 -15.58 -20.01
C LYS A 110 -6.62 -15.42 -21.19
N LYS A 111 -7.34 -16.49 -21.52
CA LYS A 111 -8.40 -16.55 -22.56
C LYS A 111 -9.62 -15.63 -22.30
N PHE A 112 -9.70 -14.99 -21.12
CA PHE A 112 -10.85 -14.20 -20.67
C PHE A 112 -10.57 -12.71 -20.41
N ILE A 113 -9.36 -12.23 -20.69
CA ILE A 113 -9.12 -10.79 -20.64
C ILE A 113 -9.53 -10.23 -22.00
N GLU A 114 -10.74 -9.70 -22.11
CA GLU A 114 -11.01 -8.64 -23.08
C GLU A 114 -10.22 -7.41 -22.63
N ALA A 115 -8.91 -7.42 -22.90
CA ALA A 115 -8.00 -6.36 -22.50
C ALA A 115 -8.44 -5.11 -23.25
N ASP A 116 -9.12 -4.21 -22.55
CA ASP A 116 -9.61 -2.99 -23.15
C ASP A 116 -8.42 -2.25 -23.77
N PRO A 117 -8.40 -2.08 -25.10
CA PRO A 117 -7.25 -1.56 -25.79
C PRO A 117 -7.24 -0.01 -25.75
N ASN A 118 -8.04 0.62 -24.89
CA ASN A 118 -8.12 2.08 -24.77
C ASN A 118 -7.32 2.59 -23.56
N PRO A 119 -6.09 3.11 -23.76
CA PRO A 119 -5.34 3.72 -22.67
C PRO A 119 -5.94 5.07 -22.29
N ILE A 120 -6.17 5.27 -20.99
CA ILE A 120 -6.58 6.56 -20.45
C ILE A 120 -5.32 7.33 -20.05
N CYS A 121 -5.19 8.55 -20.58
CA CYS A 121 -4.08 9.45 -20.27
C CYS A 121 -4.51 10.44 -19.18
N LEU A 122 -3.65 10.61 -18.16
CA LEU A 122 -3.81 11.58 -17.09
C LEU A 122 -2.59 12.48 -16.97
N HIS A 123 -2.84 13.79 -16.89
CA HIS A 123 -1.91 14.78 -16.38
C HIS A 123 -2.03 14.87 -14.86
N TRP A 124 -0.92 14.97 -14.18
CA TRP A 124 -0.89 15.28 -12.75
C TRP A 124 -0.07 16.55 -12.51
N LYS A 125 -0.50 17.32 -11.52
CA LYS A 125 0.15 18.57 -11.12
C LYS A 125 0.22 18.65 -9.62
N VAL A 126 1.37 19.08 -9.11
CA VAL A 126 1.61 19.38 -7.70
C VAL A 126 1.94 20.86 -7.56
N PHE A 127 1.26 21.53 -6.65
CA PHE A 127 1.42 22.94 -6.39
C PHE A 127 1.41 23.25 -4.88
N PRO A 128 2.07 24.34 -4.43
CA PRO A 128 2.03 24.75 -3.04
C PRO A 128 0.61 25.14 -2.61
N VAL A 129 0.31 24.95 -1.34
CA VAL A 129 -0.94 25.41 -0.73
C VAL A 129 -1.12 26.91 -0.98
N GLY A 130 -2.33 27.31 -1.40
CA GLY A 130 -2.69 28.72 -1.64
C GLY A 130 -2.31 29.28 -3.02
N LYS A 131 -1.58 28.55 -3.86
CA LYS A 131 -1.22 29.01 -5.23
C LYS A 131 -1.76 28.04 -6.28
N LYS A 132 -2.89 28.36 -6.89
CA LYS A 132 -3.51 27.59 -8.01
C LYS A 132 -3.02 28.04 -9.39
N ASP A 133 -1.90 28.75 -9.47
CA ASP A 133 -1.41 29.29 -10.74
C ASP A 133 -0.47 28.31 -11.44
N SER A 134 -0.60 28.19 -12.76
CA SER A 134 0.28 27.38 -13.61
C SER A 134 1.77 27.73 -13.49
N LYS A 135 2.11 28.92 -12.99
CA LYS A 135 3.50 29.36 -12.71
C LYS A 135 4.08 28.81 -11.40
N SER A 136 3.24 28.27 -10.52
CA SER A 136 3.62 27.75 -9.20
C SER A 136 3.67 26.22 -9.16
N ILE A 137 3.59 25.54 -10.31
CA ILE A 137 3.69 24.09 -10.38
C ILE A 137 5.11 23.68 -9.99
N VAL A 138 5.22 22.83 -8.98
CA VAL A 138 6.50 22.31 -8.49
C VAL A 138 6.88 21.04 -9.25
N SER A 139 5.90 20.19 -9.52
CA SER A 139 6.09 18.97 -10.30
C SER A 139 4.85 18.68 -11.13
N SER A 140 5.05 18.19 -12.34
CA SER A 140 3.98 17.73 -13.22
C SER A 140 4.47 16.60 -14.10
N GLY A 141 3.54 15.76 -14.54
CA GLY A 141 3.84 14.69 -15.48
C GLY A 141 2.58 14.17 -16.17
N LYS A 142 2.78 13.14 -16.98
CA LYS A 142 1.73 12.38 -17.63
C LYS A 142 1.89 10.91 -17.27
N ALA A 143 0.81 10.18 -16.99
CA ALA A 143 0.85 8.73 -17.15
C ALA A 143 -0.44 8.16 -17.73
N TYR A 144 -0.33 6.91 -18.13
CA TYR A 144 -1.38 6.13 -18.75
C TYR A 144 -1.92 5.09 -17.78
N THR A 145 -3.16 4.66 -18.02
CA THR A 145 -3.79 3.56 -17.29
C THR A 145 -4.74 2.78 -18.20
N THR A 146 -4.97 1.51 -17.87
CA THR A 146 -5.75 0.54 -18.66
C THR A 146 -6.48 -0.42 -17.71
N ALA A 147 -7.34 -1.27 -18.26
CA ALA A 147 -8.08 -2.29 -17.52
C ALA A 147 -7.17 -3.29 -16.77
N ASP A 148 -5.94 -3.55 -17.26
CA ASP A 148 -5.02 -4.52 -16.66
C ASP A 148 -4.70 -4.23 -15.19
N ILE A 149 -4.72 -2.96 -14.80
CA ILE A 149 -4.46 -2.48 -13.43
C ILE A 149 -5.72 -1.85 -12.81
N ASP A 150 -6.89 -2.27 -13.29
CA ASP A 150 -8.20 -1.75 -12.88
C ASP A 150 -8.33 -0.22 -12.98
N TYR A 151 -7.66 0.35 -13.98
CA TYR A 151 -7.55 1.78 -14.22
C TYR A 151 -7.00 2.60 -13.04
N THR A 152 -6.23 1.96 -12.16
CA THR A 152 -5.52 2.63 -11.07
C THR A 152 -4.26 3.32 -11.58
N VAL A 153 -4.03 4.51 -11.09
CA VAL A 153 -2.86 5.32 -11.43
C VAL A 153 -2.08 5.55 -10.15
N LYS A 154 -0.90 4.97 -10.09
CA LYS A 154 0.09 5.26 -9.06
C LYS A 154 1.26 5.95 -9.74
N GLN A 155 1.35 7.26 -9.54
CA GLN A 155 2.38 8.05 -10.21
C GLN A 155 3.74 7.89 -9.55
N VAL A 156 4.75 7.85 -10.41
CA VAL A 156 6.16 8.00 -10.03
C VAL A 156 6.31 9.30 -9.24
N GLU A 157 6.64 9.13 -7.96
CA GLU A 157 7.28 10.07 -7.06
C GLU A 157 7.30 11.52 -7.58
N ALA A 158 6.40 12.37 -7.08
CA ALA A 158 6.52 13.80 -7.34
C ALA A 158 7.83 14.29 -6.72
N LYS A 159 8.90 14.38 -7.53
CA LYS A 159 10.26 14.69 -7.09
C LYS A 159 10.48 16.20 -6.97
N GLY A 160 11.53 16.59 -6.26
CA GLY A 160 11.91 17.99 -6.11
C GLY A 160 11.05 18.77 -5.11
N LEU A 161 10.31 18.06 -4.26
CA LEU A 161 9.54 18.69 -3.19
C LEU A 161 10.46 19.14 -2.06
N LYS A 162 10.03 20.16 -1.32
CA LYS A 162 10.71 20.61 -0.11
C LYS A 162 10.30 19.71 1.06
N PRO A 163 11.21 19.42 2.00
CA PRO A 163 10.88 18.69 3.23
C PRO A 163 9.84 19.42 4.07
N LEU A 164 9.09 18.66 4.88
CA LEU A 164 8.10 19.14 5.85
C LEU A 164 7.15 20.22 5.28
N THR A 165 6.76 20.08 4.02
CA THR A 165 5.95 21.07 3.31
C THR A 165 4.65 20.46 2.84
N THR A 166 3.54 21.18 3.05
CA THR A 166 2.23 20.78 2.56
C THR A 166 2.05 21.21 1.11
N TYR A 167 1.58 20.28 0.28
CA TYR A 167 1.30 20.46 -1.14
C TYR A 167 -0.14 20.07 -1.45
N HIS A 168 -0.68 20.69 -2.50
CA HIS A 168 -1.89 20.20 -3.16
C HIS A 168 -1.53 19.49 -4.46
N TYR A 169 -2.34 18.52 -4.83
CA TYR A 169 -2.19 17.79 -6.08
C TYR A 169 -3.54 17.53 -6.74
N GLN A 170 -3.52 17.45 -8.07
CA GLN A 170 -4.72 17.21 -8.87
C GLN A 170 -4.37 16.42 -10.13
N PHE A 171 -5.28 15.54 -10.52
CA PHE A 171 -5.24 14.80 -11.79
C PHE A 171 -6.21 15.42 -12.79
N THR A 172 -5.86 15.38 -14.07
CA THR A 172 -6.67 15.91 -15.17
C THR A 172 -6.59 14.95 -16.35
N VAL A 173 -7.74 14.57 -16.92
CA VAL A 173 -7.77 13.73 -18.12
C VAL A 173 -7.12 14.48 -19.29
N CYS A 174 -6.21 13.82 -20.01
CA CYS A 174 -5.58 14.44 -21.17
C CYS A 174 -6.64 14.84 -22.20
N ASN A 175 -6.46 16.01 -22.83
CA ASN A 175 -7.37 16.58 -23.81
C ASN A 175 -8.80 16.85 -23.27
N SER A 176 -8.95 17.09 -21.97
CA SER A 176 -10.22 17.43 -21.32
C SER A 176 -10.04 18.36 -20.12
N ASN A 177 -11.14 18.97 -19.68
CA ASN A 177 -11.24 19.73 -18.43
C ASN A 177 -11.74 18.88 -17.26
N ASN A 178 -11.90 17.57 -17.44
CA ASN A 178 -12.29 16.65 -16.39
C ASN A 178 -11.13 16.50 -15.38
N THR A 179 -11.38 16.96 -14.15
CA THR A 179 -10.37 17.08 -13.09
C THR A 179 -10.79 16.31 -11.85
N SER A 180 -9.81 15.73 -11.16
CA SER A 180 -10.05 15.05 -9.89
C SER A 180 -10.35 16.04 -8.76
N PRO A 181 -10.90 15.54 -7.63
CA PRO A 181 -10.87 16.27 -6.37
C PRO A 181 -9.44 16.74 -6.05
N LEU A 182 -9.35 17.88 -5.36
CA LEU A 182 -8.08 18.47 -4.96
C LEU A 182 -7.52 17.74 -3.74
N GLY A 183 -6.47 16.94 -3.93
CA GLY A 183 -5.79 16.27 -2.84
C GLY A 183 -4.80 17.18 -2.12
N ARG A 184 -4.51 16.88 -0.85
CA ARG A 184 -3.52 17.51 0.00
C ARG A 184 -2.59 16.46 0.55
N THR A 185 -1.31 16.78 0.57
CA THR A 185 -0.26 15.86 1.04
C THR A 185 0.84 16.64 1.76
N LYS A 186 1.58 15.99 2.66
CA LYS A 186 2.68 16.59 3.41
C LYS A 186 3.93 15.72 3.31
N THR A 187 5.04 16.31 2.86
CA THR A 187 6.33 15.62 2.75
C THR A 187 6.95 15.38 4.13
N ALA A 188 7.79 14.35 4.23
CA ALA A 188 8.55 14.07 5.45
C ALA A 188 9.65 15.14 5.66
N PRO A 189 10.11 15.37 6.90
CA PRO A 189 11.35 16.11 7.16
C PRO A 189 12.58 15.29 6.73
N ARG A 190 13.73 15.93 6.56
CA ARG A 190 15.00 15.20 6.33
C ARG A 190 15.44 14.48 7.60
N PRO A 191 16.28 13.44 7.51
CA PRO A 191 16.75 12.70 8.69
C PRO A 191 17.44 13.55 9.75
N ASP A 192 18.08 14.66 9.37
CA ASP A 192 18.84 15.51 10.29
C ASP A 192 18.10 16.79 10.70
N ASP A 193 16.88 17.01 10.19
CA ASP A 193 16.10 18.20 10.51
C ASP A 193 15.65 18.18 11.98
N ASP A 194 15.68 19.36 12.61
CA ASP A 194 15.19 19.55 13.98
C ASP A 194 13.68 19.82 13.93
N VAL A 195 12.90 18.83 14.37
CA VAL A 195 11.44 18.85 14.33
C VAL A 195 10.93 18.81 15.76
N SER A 196 10.11 19.79 16.14
CA SER A 196 9.61 19.92 17.51
C SER A 196 8.39 19.05 17.80
N GLU A 197 7.54 18.80 16.79
CA GLU A 197 6.26 18.10 16.96
C GLU A 197 5.91 17.31 15.69
N ILE A 198 5.40 16.10 15.89
CA ILE A 198 4.82 15.25 14.84
C ILE A 198 3.52 14.67 15.38
N ASN A 199 2.44 14.83 14.62
CA ASN A 199 1.14 14.25 14.95
C ASN A 199 0.78 13.11 13.99
N LEU A 200 0.56 11.91 14.53
CA LEU A 200 0.15 10.74 13.77
C LEU A 200 -1.29 10.35 14.11
N ALA A 201 -2.09 10.03 13.10
CA ALA A 201 -3.38 9.36 13.29
C ALA A 201 -3.23 7.88 12.94
N VAL A 202 -3.49 7.00 13.91
CA VAL A 202 -3.26 5.55 13.78
C VAL A 202 -4.60 4.83 13.66
N PHE A 203 -4.72 3.92 12.70
CA PHE A 203 -5.91 3.11 12.44
C PHE A 203 -5.55 1.67 12.13
N SER A 204 -6.48 0.77 12.39
CA SER A 204 -6.47 -0.63 11.98
C SER A 204 -7.90 -1.16 11.92
N CYS A 205 -8.10 -2.35 11.37
CA CYS A 205 -9.35 -3.11 11.51
C CYS A 205 -10.58 -2.36 11.01
N SER A 206 -10.51 -1.85 9.78
CA SER A 206 -11.59 -1.07 9.18
C SER A 206 -12.57 -1.94 8.39
N ALA A 207 -13.20 -2.89 9.09
CA ALA A 207 -14.22 -3.74 8.50
C ALA A 207 -15.37 -2.89 7.92
N TYR A 208 -15.76 -3.16 6.67
CA TYR A 208 -16.84 -2.43 6.01
C TYR A 208 -18.22 -2.82 6.55
N PHE A 209 -18.46 -4.11 6.79
CA PHE A 209 -19.78 -4.63 7.15
C PHE A 209 -20.37 -4.21 8.52
N PRO A 210 -19.60 -3.99 9.61
CA PRO A 210 -20.17 -3.79 10.94
C PRO A 210 -20.58 -2.34 11.25
N GLY A 211 -20.10 -1.35 10.51
CA GLY A 211 -20.44 0.05 10.80
C GLY A 211 -19.81 1.04 9.84
N TYR A 212 -20.27 2.29 9.88
CA TYR A 212 -19.79 3.39 9.03
C TYR A 212 -18.45 3.94 9.50
N PHE A 213 -17.67 4.51 8.57
CA PHE A 213 -16.33 5.03 8.83
C PHE A 213 -16.29 6.45 9.44
N ASN A 214 -17.16 6.69 10.43
CA ASN A 214 -17.24 7.96 11.14
C ASN A 214 -15.89 8.39 11.76
N VAL A 215 -15.05 7.42 12.14
CA VAL A 215 -13.73 7.68 12.74
C VAL A 215 -12.78 8.33 11.74
N TYR A 216 -12.79 7.87 10.47
CA TYR A 216 -12.02 8.52 9.40
C TYR A 216 -12.53 9.94 9.13
N GLY A 217 -13.85 10.13 9.10
CA GLY A 217 -14.46 11.45 8.93
C GLY A 217 -14.12 12.41 10.07
N ASN A 218 -14.10 11.94 11.31
CA ASN A 218 -13.73 12.75 12.47
C ASN A 218 -12.26 13.15 12.45
N ALA A 219 -11.35 12.24 12.08
CA ALA A 219 -9.94 12.56 11.92
C ALA A 219 -9.74 13.62 10.82
N ALA A 220 -10.37 13.42 9.66
CA ALA A 220 -10.27 14.34 8.53
C ALA A 220 -10.82 15.75 8.85
N ARG A 221 -11.86 15.87 9.68
CA ARG A 221 -12.42 17.16 10.13
C ARG A 221 -11.60 17.82 11.23
N LYS A 222 -10.95 17.05 12.10
CA LYS A 222 -10.09 17.57 13.16
C LYS A 222 -8.80 18.17 12.60
N ASP A 223 -8.31 17.62 11.49
CA ASP A 223 -7.18 18.14 10.71
C ASP A 223 -5.92 18.46 11.55
N ASN A 224 -5.66 17.65 12.57
CA ASN A 224 -4.55 17.82 13.52
C ASN A 224 -3.56 16.66 13.44
N HIS A 225 -3.30 16.16 12.23
CA HIS A 225 -2.34 15.09 11.99
C HIS A 225 -1.53 15.38 10.73
N ASP A 226 -0.24 15.07 10.79
CA ASP A 226 0.67 15.20 9.65
C ASP A 226 0.51 14.03 8.69
N TRP A 227 0.42 12.83 9.25
CA TRP A 227 0.33 11.57 8.52
C TRP A 227 -0.66 10.60 9.16
N VAL A 228 -1.21 9.73 8.32
CA VAL A 228 -2.08 8.64 8.72
C VAL A 228 -1.27 7.34 8.67
N VAL A 229 -1.28 6.57 9.75
CA VAL A 229 -0.66 5.25 9.82
C VAL A 229 -1.77 4.20 9.87
N HIS A 230 -1.76 3.25 8.94
CA HIS A 230 -2.71 2.13 8.92
C HIS A 230 -1.96 0.83 9.19
N LEU A 231 -2.28 0.16 10.29
CA LEU A 231 -1.54 -1.00 10.80
C LEU A 231 -2.02 -2.35 10.25
N GLY A 232 -3.03 -2.34 9.38
CA GLY A 232 -3.54 -3.50 8.67
C GLY A 232 -5.04 -3.73 8.90
N ASP A 233 -5.60 -4.78 8.29
CA ASP A 233 -7.04 -5.01 8.17
C ASP A 233 -7.79 -3.85 7.51
N TYR A 234 -7.20 -3.33 6.43
CA TYR A 234 -7.82 -2.28 5.62
C TYR A 234 -9.06 -2.81 4.90
N ILE A 235 -9.01 -4.07 4.47
CA ILE A 235 -10.15 -4.84 3.98
C ILE A 235 -10.31 -6.10 4.81
N TYR A 236 -11.50 -6.69 4.71
CA TYR A 236 -11.78 -8.05 5.15
C TYR A 236 -12.14 -8.87 3.92
N GLU A 237 -11.77 -10.15 3.89
CA GLU A 237 -11.94 -11.11 2.79
C GLU A 237 -13.32 -11.78 2.81
N TYR A 238 -14.03 -11.73 3.94
CA TYR A 238 -15.30 -12.42 4.13
C TYR A 238 -16.36 -12.05 3.09
N GLY A 239 -17.26 -12.99 2.82
CA GLY A 239 -18.44 -12.75 2.00
C GLY A 239 -19.55 -12.01 2.75
N THR A 240 -20.79 -12.44 2.53
CA THR A 240 -21.94 -11.93 3.29
C THR A 240 -21.85 -12.44 4.73
N TYR A 241 -21.49 -11.56 5.65
CA TYR A 241 -21.39 -11.88 7.07
C TYR A 241 -22.75 -11.67 7.73
N THR A 242 -23.42 -12.75 8.15
CA THR A 242 -24.82 -12.70 8.61
C THR A 242 -25.00 -12.01 9.97
N LEU A 243 -23.92 -11.88 10.74
CA LEU A 243 -23.93 -11.26 12.07
C LEU A 243 -24.03 -9.73 12.01
N TYR A 244 -23.63 -9.10 10.91
CA TYR A 244 -23.68 -7.65 10.72
C TYR A 244 -24.60 -7.32 9.55
N LYS A 245 -25.50 -6.36 9.73
CA LYS A 245 -26.58 -6.05 8.77
C LYS A 245 -26.55 -4.62 8.25
N GLU A 246 -25.58 -3.83 8.70
CA GLU A 246 -25.45 -2.40 8.43
C GLU A 246 -25.04 -2.18 6.97
N ARG A 247 -24.01 -2.89 6.50
CA ARG A 247 -23.49 -2.79 5.14
C ARG A 247 -23.16 -4.17 4.58
N GLY A 248 -23.57 -4.44 3.33
CA GLY A 248 -23.24 -5.70 2.65
C GLY A 248 -21.86 -5.67 2.02
N SER A 249 -21.17 -6.82 1.96
CA SER A 249 -19.88 -6.98 1.28
C SER A 249 -20.05 -7.26 -0.22
N ILE A 250 -19.14 -6.73 -1.03
CA ILE A 250 -19.02 -6.98 -2.47
C ILE A 250 -17.59 -7.46 -2.74
N PRO A 251 -17.38 -8.67 -3.31
CA PRO A 251 -18.40 -9.67 -3.67
C PRO A 251 -19.10 -10.27 -2.44
N LYS A 252 -20.26 -10.91 -2.65
CA LYS A 252 -21.06 -11.56 -1.58
C LYS A 252 -20.48 -12.88 -1.08
N HIS A 253 -19.47 -13.41 -1.76
CA HIS A 253 -18.69 -14.59 -1.37
C HIS A 253 -17.29 -14.18 -0.87
N PRO A 254 -16.56 -15.07 -0.20
CA PRO A 254 -15.18 -14.79 0.18
C PRO A 254 -14.29 -14.50 -1.04
N THR A 255 -13.26 -13.68 -0.86
CA THR A 255 -12.40 -13.22 -1.96
C THR A 255 -11.30 -14.23 -2.28
N TYR A 256 -11.22 -14.68 -3.54
CA TYR A 256 -10.18 -15.62 -4.00
C TYR A 256 -9.44 -15.15 -5.26
N SER A 257 -10.18 -14.56 -6.20
CA SER A 257 -9.63 -14.08 -7.47
C SER A 257 -9.13 -12.64 -7.36
N LEU A 258 -8.30 -12.22 -8.31
CA LEU A 258 -7.84 -10.83 -8.41
C LEU A 258 -9.01 -9.85 -8.52
N TYR A 259 -10.06 -10.19 -9.26
CA TYR A 259 -11.27 -9.38 -9.34
C TYR A 259 -11.94 -9.21 -7.97
N ASP A 260 -12.01 -10.26 -7.17
CA ASP A 260 -12.66 -10.19 -5.87
C ASP A 260 -11.95 -9.22 -4.94
N TYR A 261 -10.61 -9.28 -4.89
CA TYR A 261 -9.82 -8.34 -4.10
C TYR A 261 -9.95 -6.91 -4.62
N ARG A 262 -9.91 -6.70 -5.94
CA ARG A 262 -10.11 -5.37 -6.54
C ARG A 262 -11.49 -4.79 -6.22
N ALA A 263 -12.54 -5.61 -6.37
CA ALA A 263 -13.91 -5.22 -6.04
C ALA A 263 -14.06 -4.89 -4.54
N ARG A 264 -13.38 -5.64 -3.67
CA ARG A 264 -13.39 -5.39 -2.21
C ARG A 264 -12.67 -4.10 -1.82
N HIS A 265 -11.52 -3.81 -2.42
CA HIS A 265 -10.82 -2.53 -2.26
C HIS A 265 -11.65 -1.37 -2.82
N GLY A 266 -12.24 -1.55 -4.00
CA GLY A 266 -13.16 -0.58 -4.61
C GLY A 266 -14.31 -0.25 -3.67
N GLN A 267 -14.97 -1.28 -3.13
CA GLN A 267 -16.04 -1.11 -2.14
C GLN A 267 -15.58 -0.31 -0.92
N HIS A 268 -14.47 -0.69 -0.27
CA HIS A 268 -13.99 0.02 0.92
C HIS A 268 -13.74 1.51 0.59
N ARG A 269 -13.17 1.78 -0.58
CA ARG A 269 -12.91 3.15 -1.06
C ARG A 269 -14.12 3.89 -1.63
N THR A 270 -15.31 3.32 -1.63
CA THR A 270 -16.54 4.08 -1.91
C THR A 270 -17.06 4.89 -0.72
N ASP A 271 -16.55 4.61 0.48
CA ASP A 271 -16.96 5.33 1.68
C ASP A 271 -16.48 6.81 1.63
N PRO A 272 -17.38 7.79 1.77
CA PRO A 272 -17.04 9.21 1.62
C PRO A 272 -16.13 9.74 2.73
N ASP A 273 -16.22 9.20 3.95
CA ASP A 273 -15.37 9.63 5.07
C ASP A 273 -13.94 9.12 4.89
N LEU A 274 -13.77 7.90 4.34
CA LEU A 274 -12.47 7.38 3.93
C LEU A 274 -11.87 8.18 2.77
N GLN A 275 -12.68 8.51 1.76
CA GLN A 275 -12.24 9.36 0.65
C GLN A 275 -11.77 10.73 1.13
N LEU A 276 -12.48 11.34 2.08
CA LEU A 276 -12.11 12.63 2.65
C LEU A 276 -10.77 12.58 3.38
N LEU A 277 -10.53 11.55 4.21
CA LEU A 277 -9.25 11.40 4.90
C LEU A 277 -8.10 11.10 3.93
N ALA A 278 -8.34 10.22 2.94
CA ALA A 278 -7.38 9.90 1.88
C ALA A 278 -7.01 11.13 1.02
N GLN A 279 -7.98 11.99 0.76
CA GLN A 279 -7.76 13.24 0.04
C GLN A 279 -6.94 14.25 0.85
N ASN A 280 -7.09 14.29 2.18
CA ASN A 280 -6.51 15.35 3.01
C ASN A 280 -5.12 15.03 3.58
N SER A 281 -4.71 13.76 3.61
CA SER A 281 -3.48 13.32 4.29
C SER A 281 -2.68 12.30 3.50
N ALA A 282 -1.39 12.21 3.80
CA ALA A 282 -0.54 11.12 3.30
C ALA A 282 -0.63 9.91 4.23
N TRP A 283 -0.77 8.73 3.61
CA TRP A 283 -0.95 7.46 4.30
C TRP A 283 0.35 6.64 4.31
N ILE A 284 0.65 6.03 5.45
CA ILE A 284 1.71 5.06 5.66
C ILE A 284 1.01 3.77 6.08
N THR A 285 0.92 2.82 5.16
CA THR A 285 0.11 1.61 5.38
C THR A 285 0.95 0.35 5.41
N THR A 286 0.51 -0.62 6.19
CA THR A 286 0.94 -2.02 6.11
C THR A 286 -0.30 -2.91 6.04
N TRP A 287 -0.11 -4.16 5.66
CA TRP A 287 -1.16 -5.17 5.70
C TRP A 287 -1.10 -5.93 7.03
N ASP A 288 -2.20 -6.57 7.38
CA ASP A 288 -2.30 -7.63 8.35
C ASP A 288 -2.78 -8.92 7.65
N ASP A 289 -3.56 -9.78 8.30
CA ASP A 289 -4.01 -11.04 7.71
C ASP A 289 -5.23 -10.87 6.81
N HIS A 290 -6.21 -10.04 7.18
CA HIS A 290 -7.46 -9.90 6.42
C HIS A 290 -7.31 -9.27 5.03
N GLU A 291 -6.15 -8.67 4.71
CA GLU A 291 -5.78 -8.35 3.33
C GLU A 291 -5.66 -9.60 2.43
N LEU A 292 -5.39 -10.76 3.00
CA LEU A 292 -5.38 -12.07 2.33
C LEU A 292 -6.54 -12.94 2.83
N ALA A 293 -6.46 -13.38 4.08
CA ALA A 293 -7.37 -14.26 4.77
C ALA A 293 -7.03 -14.31 6.26
N ASP A 294 -8.03 -14.51 7.11
CA ASP A 294 -7.91 -14.69 8.56
C ASP A 294 -6.71 -15.57 8.96
N ASN A 295 -5.91 -15.08 9.91
CA ASN A 295 -4.70 -15.72 10.43
C ASN A 295 -3.73 -16.25 9.37
N ALA A 296 -3.54 -15.49 8.28
CA ALA A 296 -2.55 -15.80 7.26
C ALA A 296 -1.11 -15.84 7.81
N TYR A 297 -0.35 -16.80 7.30
CA TYR A 297 1.07 -17.00 7.56
C TYR A 297 1.80 -17.34 6.25
N ARG A 298 3.11 -17.63 6.32
CA ARG A 298 3.94 -17.81 5.11
C ARG A 298 3.35 -18.80 4.10
N ASP A 299 2.91 -19.96 4.58
CA ASP A 299 2.54 -21.13 3.76
C ASP A 299 1.02 -21.43 3.77
N GLY A 300 0.19 -20.59 4.42
CA GLY A 300 -1.24 -20.88 4.58
C GLY A 300 -2.02 -19.78 5.27
N TYR A 301 -3.30 -20.03 5.51
CA TYR A 301 -4.22 -19.17 6.24
C TYR A 301 -5.28 -20.03 6.93
N VAL A 302 -6.07 -19.44 7.82
CA VAL A 302 -7.22 -20.08 8.45
C VAL A 302 -8.47 -19.75 7.62
N ASP A 303 -9.27 -20.77 7.31
CA ASP A 303 -10.61 -20.55 6.81
C ASP A 303 -11.56 -20.75 7.99
N PHE A 304 -12.34 -19.73 8.31
CA PHE A 304 -13.32 -19.74 9.41
C PHE A 304 -14.34 -20.89 9.27
N PHE A 305 -14.42 -21.51 8.08
CA PHE A 305 -15.13 -22.76 7.84
C PHE A 305 -14.14 -23.91 7.72
N ASP A 306 -13.98 -24.65 8.81
CA ASP A 306 -13.29 -25.93 8.95
C ASP A 306 -13.52 -26.87 7.74
N GLN A 307 -12.67 -26.74 6.73
CA GLN A 307 -12.45 -27.70 5.67
C GLN A 307 -10.94 -27.74 5.45
N PRO A 308 -10.22 -28.73 6.01
CA PRO A 308 -8.81 -28.93 5.71
C PRO A 308 -8.62 -29.44 4.26
N ASN A 309 -9.17 -28.77 3.25
CA ASN A 309 -9.48 -29.45 1.98
C ASN A 309 -9.23 -28.62 0.72
N THR A 310 -8.02 -28.06 0.55
CA THR A 310 -7.42 -28.09 -0.80
C THR A 310 -7.15 -29.53 -1.25
N PHE A 311 -7.02 -30.48 -0.31
CA PHE A 311 -6.79 -31.90 -0.59
C PHE A 311 -8.04 -32.79 -0.78
N LYS A 312 -9.24 -32.41 -0.31
CA LYS A 312 -10.47 -33.23 -0.53
C LYS A 312 -11.40 -32.72 -1.66
N GLY A 313 -11.01 -31.70 -2.41
CA GLY A 313 -11.72 -31.32 -3.64
C GLY A 313 -13.06 -30.58 -3.45
N GLU A 314 -13.43 -30.21 -2.23
CA GLU A 314 -14.59 -29.37 -1.91
C GLU A 314 -14.10 -28.03 -1.35
N GLY A 315 -13.81 -27.12 -2.27
CA GLY A 315 -13.33 -25.76 -2.01
C GLY A 315 -12.93 -25.11 -3.35
N PRO A 316 -12.85 -23.77 -3.44
CA PRO A 316 -12.26 -23.14 -4.61
C PRO A 316 -10.84 -23.69 -4.78
N LYS A 317 -10.56 -24.28 -5.95
CA LYS A 317 -9.28 -24.93 -6.30
C LYS A 317 -8.15 -23.92 -6.53
N VAL A 318 -8.03 -22.92 -5.66
CA VAL A 318 -7.01 -21.87 -5.74
C VAL A 318 -5.93 -22.18 -4.72
N ALA A 319 -4.70 -22.37 -5.19
CA ALA A 319 -3.56 -22.56 -4.30
C ALA A 319 -3.34 -21.32 -3.42
N THR A 320 -2.86 -21.52 -2.19
CA THR A 320 -2.50 -20.44 -1.25
C THR A 320 -1.62 -19.38 -1.92
N ASP A 321 -0.61 -19.82 -2.68
CA ASP A 321 0.32 -18.92 -3.37
C ASP A 321 -0.38 -18.07 -4.43
N ALA A 322 -1.34 -18.64 -5.17
CA ALA A 322 -2.12 -17.92 -6.17
C ALA A 322 -3.05 -16.88 -5.52
N ARG A 323 -3.69 -17.22 -4.39
CA ARG A 323 -4.52 -16.27 -3.63
C ARG A 323 -3.67 -15.14 -3.04
N LYS A 324 -2.50 -15.46 -2.47
CA LYS A 324 -1.53 -14.50 -1.93
C LYS A 324 -1.03 -13.54 -3.00
N ALA A 325 -0.66 -14.05 -4.17
CA ALA A 325 -0.27 -13.22 -5.32
C ALA A 325 -1.38 -12.24 -5.73
N ASN A 326 -2.63 -12.71 -5.80
CA ASN A 326 -3.78 -11.87 -6.14
C ASN A 326 -4.03 -10.76 -5.11
N ALA A 327 -4.00 -11.10 -3.82
CA ALA A 327 -4.21 -10.16 -2.71
C ALA A 327 -3.13 -9.08 -2.69
N VAL A 328 -1.86 -9.49 -2.72
CA VAL A 328 -0.70 -8.58 -2.70
C VAL A 328 -0.73 -7.66 -3.92
N ARG A 329 -1.06 -8.19 -5.10
CA ARG A 329 -1.22 -7.39 -6.30
C ARG A 329 -2.33 -6.34 -6.15
N ALA A 330 -3.52 -6.72 -5.68
CA ALA A 330 -4.61 -5.79 -5.47
C ALA A 330 -4.24 -4.72 -4.42
N TYR A 331 -3.55 -5.09 -3.35
CA TYR A 331 -3.08 -4.15 -2.33
C TYR A 331 -2.12 -3.11 -2.93
N PHE A 332 -1.14 -3.54 -3.74
CA PHE A 332 -0.25 -2.61 -4.44
C PHE A 332 -0.97 -1.76 -5.48
N GLU A 333 -2.01 -2.25 -6.15
CA GLU A 333 -2.77 -1.43 -7.11
C GLU A 333 -3.60 -0.34 -6.41
N TRP A 334 -4.19 -0.65 -5.24
CA TRP A 334 -5.20 0.18 -4.57
C TRP A 334 -4.69 1.06 -3.42
N MET A 335 -3.52 0.74 -2.86
CA MET A 335 -2.93 1.48 -1.74
C MET A 335 -1.80 2.41 -2.21
N PRO A 336 -1.65 3.62 -1.66
CA PRO A 336 -0.62 4.58 -2.07
C PRO A 336 0.76 4.25 -1.46
N ILE A 337 1.18 2.99 -1.57
CA ILE A 337 2.44 2.44 -1.01
C ILE A 337 3.53 2.26 -2.07
N ARG A 338 4.79 2.47 -1.70
CA ARG A 338 5.98 2.19 -2.52
C ARG A 338 6.31 0.71 -2.43
N GLN A 339 6.71 0.13 -3.55
CA GLN A 339 7.47 -1.12 -3.51
C GLN A 339 8.89 -0.78 -3.07
N THR A 340 9.27 -1.29 -1.89
CA THR A 340 10.52 -0.92 -1.22
C THR A 340 11.72 -1.66 -1.77
N ASP A 341 11.49 -2.90 -2.19
CA ASP A 341 12.45 -3.70 -2.92
C ASP A 341 11.70 -4.34 -4.07
N MET A 342 12.20 -4.03 -5.26
CA MET A 342 11.61 -4.51 -6.47
C MET A 342 11.84 -6.05 -6.60
N ASP A 343 12.94 -6.55 -6.08
CA ASP A 343 13.26 -7.98 -6.14
C ASP A 343 12.54 -8.82 -5.08
N ASP A 344 11.77 -8.19 -4.18
CA ASP A 344 10.99 -8.84 -3.12
C ASP A 344 9.55 -8.30 -3.10
N GLY A 345 8.69 -8.91 -3.91
CA GLY A 345 7.28 -8.51 -4.07
C GLY A 345 6.43 -8.63 -2.80
N LEU A 346 6.93 -9.25 -1.72
CA LEU A 346 6.26 -9.30 -0.41
C LEU A 346 6.85 -8.27 0.57
N ARG A 347 7.82 -7.46 0.15
CA ARG A 347 8.47 -6.51 1.05
C ARG A 347 7.66 -5.23 1.24
N VAL A 348 6.87 -5.22 2.31
CA VAL A 348 6.12 -4.04 2.75
C VAL A 348 6.83 -3.24 3.87
N TRP A 349 7.71 -3.89 4.64
CA TRP A 349 8.36 -3.27 5.80
C TRP A 349 9.39 -2.21 5.38
N ARG A 350 9.36 -1.07 6.09
CA ARG A 350 10.14 0.13 5.75
C ARG A 350 10.30 1.07 6.93
N SER A 351 11.26 1.97 6.85
CA SER A 351 11.56 2.95 7.89
C SER A 351 11.47 4.37 7.34
N PHE A 352 10.82 5.25 8.10
CA PHE A 352 10.76 6.69 7.82
C PHE A 352 11.52 7.43 8.92
N GLN A 353 12.56 8.15 8.52
CA GLN A 353 13.39 8.95 9.42
C GLN A 353 12.81 10.35 9.50
N LEU A 354 11.99 10.62 10.52
CA LEU A 354 11.22 11.85 10.63
C LEU A 354 11.98 12.88 11.49
N GLY A 355 13.11 13.35 10.94
CA GLY A 355 14.02 14.25 11.64
C GLY A 355 14.78 13.56 12.77
N LYS A 356 15.32 14.37 13.67
CA LYS A 356 15.95 13.89 14.93
C LYS A 356 14.92 13.53 16.00
N LEU A 357 13.64 13.84 15.77
CA LEU A 357 12.58 13.58 16.73
C LEU A 357 12.23 12.10 16.80
N MET A 358 11.91 11.49 15.65
CA MET A 358 11.29 10.18 15.63
C MET A 358 11.63 9.37 14.39
N ASP A 359 11.83 8.07 14.58
CA ASP A 359 11.85 7.09 13.50
C ASP A 359 10.61 6.23 13.54
N LEU A 360 9.88 6.19 12.43
CA LEU A 360 8.74 5.31 12.24
C LEU A 360 9.19 4.06 11.47
N VAL A 361 9.23 2.92 12.15
CA VAL A 361 9.61 1.63 11.58
C VAL A 361 8.34 0.78 11.41
N ILE A 362 7.96 0.52 10.16
CA ILE A 362 6.80 -0.31 9.82
C ILE A 362 7.26 -1.73 9.57
N LEU A 363 6.67 -2.69 10.28
CA LEU A 363 6.96 -4.11 10.18
C LEU A 363 5.89 -4.86 9.37
N ASP A 364 6.29 -6.00 8.83
CA ASP A 364 5.42 -7.10 8.40
C ASP A 364 5.49 -8.23 9.45
N THR A 365 4.36 -8.64 10.01
CA THR A 365 4.30 -9.78 10.92
C THR A 365 3.31 -10.85 10.46
N ARG A 366 3.04 -10.94 9.15
CA ARG A 366 2.06 -11.88 8.57
C ARG A 366 2.62 -12.62 7.36
N LEU A 367 2.69 -11.95 6.22
CA LEU A 367 2.78 -12.63 4.93
C LEU A 367 4.20 -13.03 4.56
N TYR A 368 5.21 -12.42 5.16
CA TYR A 368 6.58 -12.64 4.72
C TYR A 368 7.14 -14.03 5.08
N ASP A 369 7.36 -14.29 6.38
CA ASP A 369 8.04 -15.50 6.83
C ASP A 369 7.43 -16.05 8.15
N ARG A 370 6.24 -15.59 8.51
CA ARG A 370 5.58 -16.00 9.77
C ARG A 370 5.35 -17.51 9.79
N SER A 371 5.76 -18.16 10.87
CA SER A 371 5.43 -19.56 11.16
C SER A 371 3.96 -19.71 11.54
N LYS A 372 3.32 -20.86 11.28
CA LYS A 372 1.89 -21.09 11.57
C LYS A 372 1.49 -20.65 12.99
N GLY A 373 0.52 -19.73 13.07
CA GLY A 373 -0.10 -19.22 14.31
C GLY A 373 -1.26 -20.11 14.79
N THR A 374 -2.24 -19.49 15.46
CA THR A 374 -3.47 -20.20 15.86
C THR A 374 -4.31 -20.60 14.64
N ASP A 375 -4.98 -21.75 14.74
CA ASP A 375 -6.01 -22.20 13.80
C ASP A 375 -7.34 -22.50 14.52
N TYR A 376 -7.51 -21.96 15.73
CA TYR A 376 -8.65 -22.16 16.64
C TYR A 376 -8.88 -23.61 17.12
N VAL A 377 -8.08 -24.57 16.64
CA VAL A 377 -8.19 -26.00 16.96
C VAL A 377 -6.95 -26.49 17.71
N ASN A 378 -5.77 -26.02 17.33
CA ASN A 378 -4.47 -26.47 17.83
C ASN A 378 -3.79 -25.47 18.77
N ASP A 379 -4.54 -24.55 19.36
CA ASP A 379 -4.02 -23.44 20.19
C ASP A 379 -3.12 -23.94 21.32
N LYS A 380 -3.51 -25.04 21.99
CA LYS A 380 -2.70 -25.69 23.03
C LYS A 380 -1.35 -26.23 22.53
N TYR A 381 -1.27 -26.60 21.26
CA TYR A 381 0.00 -27.00 20.64
C TYR A 381 0.85 -25.76 20.34
N ILE A 382 0.23 -24.71 19.78
CA ILE A 382 0.92 -23.43 19.50
C ILE A 382 1.49 -22.83 20.79
N GLU A 383 0.75 -22.86 21.89
CA GLU A 383 1.23 -22.43 23.21
C GLU A 383 2.48 -23.21 23.66
N LYS A 384 2.52 -24.53 23.46
CA LYS A 384 3.68 -25.37 23.83
C LYS A 384 4.93 -25.03 23.02
N ILE A 385 4.77 -24.67 21.75
CA ILE A 385 5.88 -24.34 20.87
C ILE A 385 6.17 -22.84 20.84
N SER A 386 5.46 -22.00 21.60
CA SER A 386 5.58 -20.54 21.55
C SER A 386 6.99 -20.01 21.86
N ASP A 387 7.76 -20.72 22.69
CA ASP A 387 9.15 -20.41 23.04
C ASP A 387 10.19 -21.19 22.21
N ASP A 388 9.75 -21.90 21.15
CA ASP A 388 10.67 -22.59 20.25
C ASP A 388 11.52 -21.57 19.46
N PRO A 389 12.86 -21.62 19.55
CA PRO A 389 13.74 -20.68 18.87
C PRO A 389 13.67 -20.75 17.34
N SER A 390 13.20 -21.88 16.79
CA SER A 390 13.04 -22.09 15.34
C SER A 390 11.82 -21.37 14.76
N ARG A 391 10.85 -20.99 15.59
CA ARG A 391 9.70 -20.20 15.15
C ARG A 391 10.12 -18.77 14.86
N THR A 392 9.53 -18.23 13.81
CA THR A 392 9.79 -16.86 13.38
C THR A 392 8.50 -16.12 13.06
N LEU A 393 8.42 -14.87 13.53
CA LEU A 393 7.34 -13.93 13.22
C LEU A 393 7.67 -13.04 12.02
N MET A 394 8.91 -12.52 11.97
CA MET A 394 9.39 -11.59 10.94
C MET A 394 10.27 -12.26 9.88
N GLY A 395 10.84 -13.43 10.17
CA GLY A 395 11.88 -14.03 9.35
C GLY A 395 13.26 -13.41 9.56
N GLY A 396 14.32 -14.13 9.18
CA GLY A 396 15.70 -13.71 9.45
C GLY A 396 16.12 -12.44 8.70
N ARG A 397 15.57 -12.20 7.49
CA ARG A 397 15.90 -11.00 6.70
C ARG A 397 15.35 -9.73 7.33
N GLN A 398 14.06 -9.73 7.68
CA GLN A 398 13.42 -8.59 8.30
C GLN A 398 13.91 -8.37 9.73
N GLU A 399 14.14 -9.44 10.52
CA GLU A 399 14.66 -9.33 11.89
C GLU A 399 16.04 -8.65 11.92
N ASN A 400 16.97 -9.07 11.05
CA ASN A 400 18.27 -8.43 10.92
C ASN A 400 18.18 -6.98 10.43
N TRP A 401 17.30 -6.70 9.45
CA TRP A 401 17.06 -5.34 8.98
C TRP A 401 16.48 -4.45 10.08
N PHE A 402 15.57 -4.97 10.88
CA PHE A 402 14.90 -4.26 11.97
C PHE A 402 15.89 -3.90 13.07
N TYR A 403 16.71 -4.85 13.52
CA TYR A 403 17.73 -4.62 14.53
C TYR A 403 18.79 -3.62 14.07
N ARG A 404 19.21 -3.71 12.80
CA ARG A 404 20.09 -2.71 12.21
C ARG A 404 19.45 -1.34 12.17
N SER A 405 18.19 -1.22 11.75
CA SER A 405 17.48 0.07 11.68
C SER A 405 17.33 0.72 13.06
N LEU A 406 17.09 -0.07 14.12
CA LEU A 406 17.05 0.43 15.50
C LEU A 406 18.41 0.91 15.99
N SER A 407 19.49 0.19 15.66
CA SER A 407 20.85 0.60 15.99
C SER A 407 21.26 1.87 15.23
N GLU A 408 21.01 1.93 13.92
CA GLU A 408 21.26 3.12 13.08
C GLU A 408 20.47 4.35 13.57
N SER A 409 19.21 4.14 14.00
CA SER A 409 18.38 5.17 14.63
C SER A 409 19.01 5.71 15.90
N LYS A 410 19.59 4.83 16.72
CA LYS A 410 20.32 5.22 17.93
C LYS A 410 21.59 5.98 17.61
N ASP A 411 22.37 5.50 16.64
CA ASP A 411 23.62 6.15 16.24
C ASP A 411 23.39 7.54 15.65
N ARG A 412 22.26 7.76 14.97
CA ARG A 412 21.82 9.10 14.51
C ARG A 412 21.29 10.00 15.64
N ASN A 413 21.18 9.48 16.86
CA ASN A 413 20.66 10.20 18.03
C ASN A 413 19.19 10.65 17.84
N ALA A 414 18.36 9.80 17.22
CA ALA A 414 16.92 10.01 17.16
C ALA A 414 16.30 9.86 18.57
N THR A 415 15.39 10.75 18.94
CA THR A 415 14.83 10.80 20.30
C THR A 415 13.86 9.63 20.55
N TRP A 416 12.98 9.33 19.59
CA TRP A 416 11.94 8.30 19.67
C TRP A 416 12.03 7.28 18.54
N ARG A 417 11.67 6.04 18.84
CA ARG A 417 11.52 4.93 17.87
C ARG A 417 10.10 4.41 17.96
N VAL A 418 9.29 4.70 16.95
CA VAL A 418 7.91 4.23 16.86
C VAL A 418 7.86 3.06 15.91
N ILE A 419 7.42 1.92 16.39
CA ILE A 419 7.42 0.65 15.68
C ILE A 419 5.96 0.31 15.37
N GLY A 420 5.55 0.51 14.13
CA GLY A 420 4.25 0.10 13.64
C GLY A 420 4.27 -1.40 13.32
N ASN A 421 3.47 -2.16 14.04
CA ASN A 421 3.25 -3.57 13.78
C ASN A 421 1.75 -3.88 13.79
N GLN A 422 1.41 -5.08 13.34
CA GLN A 422 0.04 -5.52 13.20
C GLN A 422 -0.52 -5.99 14.55
N ILE A 423 0.22 -6.89 15.21
CA ILE A 423 -0.22 -7.61 16.41
C ILE A 423 0.39 -7.08 17.70
N VAL A 424 -0.34 -7.26 18.81
CA VAL A 424 0.03 -6.76 20.13
C VAL A 424 1.35 -7.33 20.64
N PHE A 425 2.29 -6.44 20.98
CA PHE A 425 3.63 -6.79 21.47
C PHE A 425 3.68 -7.21 22.95
N SER A 426 2.93 -6.48 23.79
CA SER A 426 2.90 -6.68 25.24
C SER A 426 2.28 -8.03 25.61
N GLN A 427 2.75 -8.61 26.72
CA GLN A 427 2.17 -9.85 27.23
C GLN A 427 0.79 -9.57 27.82
N ILE A 428 -0.25 -10.20 27.26
CA ILE A 428 -1.61 -10.15 27.80
C ILE A 428 -1.87 -11.45 28.56
N LYS A 429 -2.29 -11.35 29.83
CA LYS A 429 -2.60 -12.51 30.67
C LYS A 429 -4.11 -12.62 30.89
N GLY A 430 -4.61 -13.86 30.91
CA GLY A 430 -6.02 -14.18 31.14
C GLY A 430 -6.78 -14.47 29.85
N ASP A 431 -8.10 -14.51 29.92
CA ASP A 431 -8.98 -14.89 28.79
C ASP A 431 -8.93 -13.90 27.61
N ALA A 432 -8.31 -12.73 27.80
CA ALA A 432 -8.06 -11.73 26.76
C ALA A 432 -6.71 -11.92 26.05
N ALA A 433 -5.90 -12.91 26.43
CA ALA A 433 -4.72 -13.28 25.66
C ALA A 433 -5.20 -13.74 24.27
N GLY A 434 -4.89 -12.96 23.22
CA GLY A 434 -5.34 -13.15 21.84
C GLY A 434 -4.78 -14.40 21.15
N GLY A 435 -4.76 -15.53 21.86
CA GLY A 435 -4.24 -16.81 21.42
C GLY A 435 -2.77 -16.76 21.01
N GLY A 436 -2.35 -17.83 20.34
CA GLY A 436 -1.01 -17.94 19.74
C GLY A 436 -0.77 -17.06 18.51
N ASP A 437 -1.64 -16.07 18.26
CA ASP A 437 -1.58 -15.19 17.11
C ASP A 437 -0.91 -13.83 17.40
N THR A 438 -0.80 -13.48 18.67
CA THR A 438 -0.07 -12.29 19.12
C THR A 438 1.43 -12.59 19.30
N TRP A 439 2.22 -11.60 19.76
CA TRP A 439 3.63 -11.84 20.10
C TRP A 439 3.82 -12.87 21.23
N ASP A 440 2.78 -13.16 22.02
CA ASP A 440 2.80 -14.27 23.00
C ASP A 440 2.85 -15.65 22.33
N GLY A 441 2.46 -15.79 21.05
CA GLY A 441 2.68 -17.01 20.26
C GLY A 441 4.10 -17.19 19.71
N TYR A 442 4.94 -16.16 19.86
CA TYR A 442 6.31 -16.08 19.32
C TYR A 442 7.28 -15.50 20.36
N ILE A 443 7.26 -16.07 21.57
CA ILE A 443 8.03 -15.61 22.73
C ILE A 443 9.52 -15.52 22.41
N ALA A 444 10.06 -16.48 21.65
CA ALA A 444 11.46 -16.46 21.24
C ALA A 444 11.83 -15.21 20.41
N ASN A 445 11.00 -14.80 19.44
CA ASN A 445 11.22 -13.55 18.68
C ASN A 445 11.11 -12.32 19.57
N ARG A 446 10.11 -12.29 20.47
CA ARG A 446 9.95 -11.18 21.42
C ARG A 446 11.18 -11.04 22.31
N ASN A 447 11.68 -12.14 22.85
CA ASN A 447 12.86 -12.19 23.70
C ASN A 447 14.12 -11.74 22.95
N ARG A 448 14.31 -12.16 21.68
CA ARG A 448 15.42 -11.67 20.84
C ARG A 448 15.35 -10.16 20.63
N THR A 449 14.14 -9.64 20.39
CA THR A 449 13.90 -8.21 20.16
C THR A 449 14.18 -7.40 21.42
N LEU A 450 13.63 -7.82 22.56
CA LEU A 450 13.90 -7.21 23.87
C LEU A 450 15.39 -7.29 24.21
N ASN A 451 16.05 -8.43 23.98
CA ASN A 451 17.48 -8.59 24.22
C ASN A 451 18.31 -7.62 23.37
N HIS A 452 17.97 -7.41 22.10
CA HIS A 452 18.64 -6.41 21.25
C HIS A 452 18.46 -4.99 21.79
N LEU A 453 17.24 -4.62 22.20
CA LEU A 453 16.95 -3.31 22.80
C LEU A 453 17.74 -3.10 24.10
N TYR A 454 17.71 -4.05 25.03
CA TYR A 454 18.40 -3.95 26.32
C TYR A 454 19.92 -3.97 26.16
N LYS A 455 20.47 -4.89 25.37
CA LYS A 455 21.92 -5.03 25.18
C LYS A 455 22.53 -3.79 24.55
N ASN A 456 21.84 -3.19 23.58
CA ASN A 456 22.31 -2.00 22.91
C ASN A 456 21.86 -0.70 23.59
N LYS A 457 21.14 -0.76 24.74
CA LYS A 457 20.59 0.40 25.46
C LYS A 457 19.80 1.33 24.54
N ILE A 458 18.93 0.74 23.72
CA ILE A 458 18.07 1.47 22.79
C ILE A 458 16.81 1.81 23.57
N ASP A 459 16.75 3.04 24.08
CA ASP A 459 15.63 3.52 24.89
C ASP A 459 14.61 4.27 24.00
N ASN A 460 13.47 4.69 24.58
CA ASN A 460 12.39 5.45 23.92
C ASN A 460 11.75 4.73 22.72
N ASN A 461 11.30 3.49 22.93
CA ASN A 461 10.57 2.72 21.93
C ASN A 461 9.08 2.70 22.24
N ILE A 462 8.24 2.91 21.23
CA ILE A 462 6.78 2.81 21.29
C ILE A 462 6.36 1.79 20.23
N PHE A 463 5.60 0.77 20.63
CA PHE A 463 4.99 -0.18 19.70
C PHE A 463 3.54 0.23 19.46
N LEU A 464 3.16 0.37 18.19
CA LEU A 464 1.79 0.63 17.76
C LEU A 464 1.25 -0.65 17.15
N SER A 465 0.13 -1.16 17.68
CA SER A 465 -0.50 -2.42 17.25
C SER A 465 -1.99 -2.23 16.96
N GLY A 466 -2.52 -3.07 16.08
CA GLY A 466 -3.95 -3.21 15.76
C GLY A 466 -4.50 -4.56 16.22
N ASP A 467 -5.17 -5.28 15.31
CA ASP A 467 -5.63 -6.69 15.39
C ASP A 467 -6.69 -6.99 16.48
N SER A 468 -6.43 -6.59 17.73
CA SER A 468 -7.25 -6.97 18.90
C SER A 468 -8.66 -6.38 18.97
N HIS A 469 -9.07 -5.54 18.02
CA HIS A 469 -10.36 -4.80 18.01
C HIS A 469 -10.67 -4.03 19.31
N MET A 470 -9.64 -3.71 20.09
CA MET A 470 -9.74 -3.10 21.41
C MET A 470 -8.59 -2.11 21.60
N ASN A 471 -8.76 -1.17 22.54
CA ASN A 471 -7.73 -0.19 22.87
C ASN A 471 -6.97 -0.62 24.14
N TRP A 472 -5.63 -0.63 24.05
CA TRP A 472 -4.70 -0.99 25.12
C TRP A 472 -3.58 0.05 25.19
N VAL A 473 -3.05 0.33 26.38
CA VAL A 473 -1.91 1.23 26.63
C VAL A 473 -0.92 0.59 27.58
#